data_AF-A0A5D2HKF3-F1
#
_entry.id   AF-A0A5D2HKF3-F1
#
_cell.length_a   1.000
_cell.length_b   1.000
_cell.length_c   1.000
_cell.angle_alpha   90.00
_cell.angle_beta   90.00
_cell.angle_gamma   90.00
#
_symmetry.space_group_name_H-M   'P 1'
#
loop_
_entity.id
_entity.type
_entity.pdbx_description
1 polymer ?
#
loop_
_entity_poly.entity_id
_entity_poly.type
_entity_poly.pdbx_seq_one_letter_code
_entity_poly.pdbx_strand_id
1 'polypeptide(L)'
;MTESAYRVETTARLAQWRIDNLASCTYRKSDPFKIGNWNWHLSLEKNRVLYVKLYPEISNLTRDNPPIASFIIRVVCSAGDRKAFTHPEIKDKQLKSNEDFVWPIEVPLTGKFIIDVEFLDLKTASPNDGEPCSIWAEGLTQKQSNATALACLGRMLTQSIHTDIIINASNGSIGAHRAVLSARSPVFHSMFSHNLQEKELSTINISDMSIEACQALLCYIYGNIKHEEFLAHRLALLRAADKYDISDLKEACHESLLEDIDTKNVLERLQNAALYQLPKLKSSCMRYLVRFGKIYDIRDDFNAFLLCAERELITDIFHEVLNTWKGF
;
A
#
# COMPACT_ATOMS: atom_id res chain seq x y z
N MET A 1 -32.09 30.38 17.59
CA MET A 1 -31.11 29.58 18.36
C MET A 1 -31.60 28.14 18.34
N THR A 2 -31.25 27.39 17.29
CA THR A 2 -31.84 26.08 16.92
C THR A 2 -30.75 25.07 16.53
N GLU A 3 -29.50 25.34 16.86
CA GLU A 3 -28.33 24.52 16.46
C GLU A 3 -28.11 23.26 17.31
N SER A 4 -28.85 23.02 18.39
CA SER A 4 -28.43 22.04 19.42
C SER A 4 -29.13 20.67 19.43
N ALA A 5 -30.24 20.48 18.71
CA ALA A 5 -31.07 19.27 18.89
C ALA A 5 -30.55 18.03 18.14
N TYR A 6 -29.80 18.23 17.06
CA TYR A 6 -29.27 17.17 16.19
C TYR A 6 -27.76 16.96 16.33
N ARG A 7 -27.08 17.93 16.93
CA ARG A 7 -25.63 17.93 17.12
C ARG A 7 -25.22 16.86 18.14
N VAL A 8 -24.19 16.11 17.78
CA VAL A 8 -23.50 15.17 18.67
C VAL A 8 -22.21 15.83 19.13
N GLU A 9 -22.02 15.92 20.44
CA GLU A 9 -20.77 16.38 21.03
C GLU A 9 -19.78 15.21 21.04
N THR A 10 -18.53 15.46 20.65
CA THR A 10 -17.52 14.41 20.52
C THR A 10 -16.21 14.78 21.22
N THR A 11 -15.53 13.76 21.72
CA THR A 11 -14.09 13.78 22.01
C THR A 11 -13.41 12.70 21.17
N ALA A 12 -12.15 12.34 21.47
CA ALA A 12 -11.41 11.36 20.67
C ALA A 12 -12.08 9.99 20.56
N ARG A 13 -12.82 9.55 21.60
CA ARG A 13 -13.43 8.21 21.69
C ARG A 13 -14.87 8.20 22.22
N LEU A 14 -15.43 9.36 22.56
CA LEU A 14 -16.77 9.46 23.11
C LEU A 14 -17.62 10.33 22.20
N ALA A 15 -18.84 9.88 21.91
CA ALA A 15 -19.89 10.66 21.26
C ALA A 15 -21.10 10.74 22.19
N GLN A 16 -21.61 11.96 22.40
CA GLN A 16 -22.73 12.23 23.29
C GLN A 16 -23.82 12.98 22.53
N TRP A 17 -25.03 12.42 22.49
CA TRP A 17 -26.19 13.04 21.86
C TRP A 17 -27.28 13.32 22.89
N ARG A 18 -27.57 14.61 23.11
CA ARG A 18 -28.57 15.07 24.08
C ARG A 18 -29.94 15.22 23.41
N ILE A 19 -30.94 14.57 23.97
CA ILE A 19 -32.32 14.58 23.48
C ILE A 19 -33.21 15.28 24.49
N ASP A 20 -33.73 16.46 24.14
CA ASP A 20 -34.58 17.24 25.04
C ASP A 20 -36.05 16.79 25.07
N ASN A 21 -36.57 16.26 23.96
CA ASN A 21 -37.95 15.75 23.89
C ASN A 21 -38.11 14.80 22.70
N LEU A 22 -38.82 13.68 22.93
CA LEU A 22 -39.18 12.68 21.91
C LEU A 22 -40.70 12.56 21.66
N ALA A 23 -41.53 13.32 22.39
CA ALA A 23 -42.97 13.06 22.51
C ALA A 23 -43.78 13.10 21.19
N SER A 24 -43.26 13.73 20.13
CA SER A 24 -43.92 13.85 18.82
C SER A 24 -43.17 13.19 17.65
N CYS A 25 -42.06 12.51 17.90
CA CYS A 25 -41.11 12.12 16.85
C CYS A 25 -41.06 10.59 16.69
N THR A 26 -41.46 10.10 15.52
CA THR A 26 -41.36 8.67 15.15
C THR A 26 -39.95 8.29 14.70
N TYR A 27 -39.20 9.23 14.12
CA TYR A 27 -37.83 9.04 13.69
C TYR A 27 -37.01 10.32 13.86
N ARG A 28 -35.81 10.20 14.42
CA ARG A 28 -34.83 11.29 14.53
C ARG A 28 -33.44 10.79 14.17
N LYS A 29 -32.72 11.55 13.36
CA LYS A 29 -31.32 11.27 12.99
C LYS A 29 -30.43 12.41 13.48
N SER A 30 -29.23 12.10 13.99
CA SER A 30 -28.23 13.10 14.36
C SER A 30 -27.52 13.67 13.14
N ASP A 31 -26.90 14.84 13.31
CA ASP A 31 -25.86 15.32 12.41
C ASP A 31 -24.71 14.30 12.34
N PRO A 32 -23.97 14.23 11.22
CA PRO A 32 -22.80 13.37 11.14
C PRO A 32 -21.74 13.84 12.14
N PHE A 33 -21.10 12.88 12.82
CA PHE A 33 -20.00 13.17 13.74
C PHE A 33 -18.81 12.26 13.47
N LYS A 34 -17.60 12.79 13.63
CA LYS A 34 -16.37 12.07 13.26
C LYS A 34 -15.73 11.42 14.47
N ILE A 35 -15.48 10.11 14.39
CA ILE A 35 -14.65 9.35 15.34
C ILE A 35 -13.74 8.44 14.52
N GLY A 36 -12.43 8.52 14.77
CA GLY A 36 -11.44 7.86 13.94
C GLY A 36 -11.45 8.37 12.50
N ASN A 37 -11.48 7.44 11.54
CA ASN A 37 -11.47 7.75 10.10
C ASN A 37 -12.86 7.93 9.50
N TRP A 38 -13.94 7.69 10.27
CA TRP A 38 -15.30 7.63 9.73
C TRP A 38 -16.21 8.71 10.31
N ASN A 39 -17.18 9.12 9.50
CA ASN A 39 -18.35 9.87 9.94
C ASN A 39 -19.43 8.87 10.37
N TRP A 40 -20.10 9.17 11.48
CA TRP A 40 -21.09 8.33 12.13
C TRP A 40 -22.40 9.08 12.27
N HIS A 41 -23.48 8.33 12.37
CA HIS A 41 -24.79 8.83 12.74
C HIS A 41 -25.37 8.00 13.88
N LEU A 42 -26.11 8.70 14.75
CA LEU A 42 -27.06 8.08 15.65
C LEU A 42 -28.47 8.32 15.11
N SER A 43 -29.35 7.34 15.22
CA SER A 43 -30.76 7.55 14.97
C SER A 43 -31.64 6.88 16.02
N LEU A 44 -32.82 7.46 16.17
CA LEU A 44 -33.88 7.04 17.07
C LEU A 44 -35.10 6.73 16.23
N GLU A 45 -35.66 5.55 16.40
CA GLU A 45 -36.85 5.11 15.68
C GLU A 45 -37.85 4.54 16.69
N LYS A 46 -39.08 5.04 16.69
CA LYS A 46 -40.13 4.62 17.62
C LYS A 46 -41.19 3.80 16.88
N ASN A 47 -41.19 2.50 17.10
CA ASN A 47 -42.22 1.58 16.62
C ASN A 47 -42.57 0.58 17.75
N ARG A 48 -43.63 0.88 18.51
CA ARG A 48 -44.00 0.22 19.79
C ARG A 48 -42.98 0.38 20.92
N VAL A 49 -41.70 0.15 20.65
CA VAL A 49 -40.54 0.45 21.50
C VAL A 49 -39.62 1.46 20.80
N LEU A 50 -38.68 2.05 21.54
CA LEU A 50 -37.68 2.96 20.99
C LEU A 50 -36.43 2.18 20.58
N TYR A 51 -35.94 2.39 19.37
CA TYR A 51 -34.71 1.81 18.87
C TYR A 51 -33.62 2.87 18.76
N VAL A 52 -32.44 2.57 19.27
CA VAL A 52 -31.22 3.37 19.08
C VAL A 52 -30.35 2.68 18.04
N LYS A 53 -29.99 3.38 16.96
CA LYS A 53 -29.11 2.87 15.90
C LYS A 53 -27.82 3.69 15.86
N LEU A 54 -26.70 3.02 15.63
CA LEU A 54 -25.38 3.62 15.40
C LEU A 54 -24.81 3.05 14.10
N TYR A 55 -24.43 3.92 13.17
CA TYR A 55 -23.95 3.46 11.86
C TYR A 55 -23.04 4.48 11.19
N PRO A 56 -22.10 4.04 10.35
CA PRO A 56 -21.26 4.93 9.58
C PRO A 56 -22.03 5.59 8.42
N GLU A 57 -21.61 6.79 8.05
CA GLU A 57 -22.08 7.47 6.85
C GLU A 57 -21.55 6.76 5.60
N ILE A 58 -22.45 6.42 4.67
CA ILE A 58 -22.09 5.70 3.45
C ILE A 58 -21.28 6.62 2.52
N SER A 59 -20.02 6.26 2.31
CA SER A 59 -19.04 6.91 1.44
C SER A 59 -18.21 5.87 0.68
N ASN A 60 -17.39 6.31 -0.29
CA ASN A 60 -16.43 5.43 -0.97
C ASN A 60 -15.52 4.73 0.07
N LEU A 61 -15.03 5.49 1.06
CA LEU A 61 -14.17 4.98 2.13
C LEU A 61 -14.82 3.84 2.93
N THR A 62 -16.09 3.97 3.32
CA THR A 62 -16.78 2.93 4.10
C THR A 62 -17.17 1.71 3.27
N ARG A 63 -17.32 1.85 1.95
CA ARG A 63 -17.56 0.69 1.07
C ARG A 63 -16.30 -0.14 0.90
N ASP A 64 -15.17 0.53 0.69
CA ASP A 64 -13.89 -0.13 0.46
C ASP A 64 -13.28 -0.62 1.78
N ASN A 65 -13.46 0.15 2.86
CA ASN A 65 -12.93 -0.12 4.20
C ASN A 65 -14.00 0.12 5.29
N PRO A 66 -14.96 -0.82 5.47
CA PRO A 66 -15.99 -0.70 6.49
C PRO A 66 -15.39 -0.77 7.91
N PRO A 67 -15.85 0.10 8.84
CA PRO A 67 -15.35 0.07 10.21
C PRO A 67 -15.73 -1.22 10.93
N ILE A 68 -14.77 -1.75 11.68
CA ILE A 68 -14.99 -2.80 12.68
C ILE A 68 -14.85 -2.12 14.05
N ALA A 69 -15.95 -2.01 14.79
CA ALA A 69 -16.03 -1.20 16.00
C ALA A 69 -16.28 -2.05 17.25
N SER A 70 -15.52 -1.75 18.30
CA SER A 70 -15.79 -2.18 19.66
C SER A 70 -16.25 -0.95 20.46
N PHE A 71 -17.41 -1.01 21.10
CA PHE A 71 -17.98 0.14 21.79
C PHE A 71 -18.99 -0.24 22.89
N ILE A 72 -19.20 0.69 23.80
CA ILE A 72 -20.25 0.65 24.82
C ILE A 72 -21.22 1.78 24.51
N ILE A 73 -22.52 1.47 24.45
CA ILE A 73 -23.58 2.47 24.30
C ILE A 73 -24.47 2.51 25.56
N ARG A 74 -24.75 3.71 26.03
CA ARG A 74 -25.53 3.98 27.23
C ARG A 74 -26.64 4.99 26.93
N VAL A 75 -27.79 4.81 27.58
CA VAL A 75 -28.88 5.80 27.61
C VAL A 75 -29.06 6.27 29.05
N VAL A 76 -28.89 7.56 29.29
CA VAL A 76 -28.98 8.16 30.62
C VAL A 76 -30.17 9.12 30.68
N CYS A 77 -31.15 8.83 31.53
CA CYS A 77 -32.34 9.67 31.71
C CYS A 77 -32.13 10.68 32.83
N SER A 78 -32.61 11.92 32.62
CA SER A 78 -32.50 12.99 33.64
C SER A 78 -33.75 13.18 34.50
N ALA A 79 -34.83 12.42 34.28
CA ALA A 79 -36.08 12.52 35.03
C ALA A 79 -36.17 11.43 36.12
N GLY A 80 -36.35 11.84 37.38
CA GLY A 80 -36.30 10.94 38.55
C GLY A 80 -34.88 10.46 38.89
N ASP A 81 -34.74 9.52 39.84
CA ASP A 81 -33.46 8.85 40.15
C ASP A 81 -32.76 8.52 38.82
N ARG A 82 -31.54 9.04 38.61
CA ARG A 82 -30.82 8.92 37.33
C ARG A 82 -30.67 7.45 36.95
N LYS A 83 -31.54 6.96 36.06
CA LYS A 83 -31.47 5.61 35.51
C LYS A 83 -30.61 5.63 34.25
N ALA A 84 -29.56 4.82 34.25
CA ALA A 84 -28.70 4.58 33.11
C ALA A 84 -28.92 3.15 32.61
N PHE A 85 -29.23 3.02 31.32
CA PHE A 85 -29.32 1.75 30.63
C PHE A 85 -28.03 1.56 29.84
N THR A 86 -27.38 0.42 29.96
CA THR A 86 -26.13 0.12 29.24
C THR A 86 -26.34 -1.14 28.42
N HIS A 87 -26.05 -1.06 27.12
CA HIS A 87 -26.01 -2.24 26.28
C HIS A 87 -24.76 -3.07 26.64
N PRO A 88 -24.81 -4.41 26.59
CA PRO A 88 -23.60 -5.24 26.67
C PRO A 88 -22.53 -4.75 25.71
N GLU A 89 -21.26 -4.86 26.11
CA GLU A 89 -20.14 -4.42 25.28
C GLU A 89 -20.22 -5.06 23.88
N ILE A 90 -20.15 -4.21 22.86
CA ILE A 90 -20.01 -4.66 21.48
C ILE A 90 -18.52 -4.81 21.19
N LYS A 91 -18.13 -5.98 20.69
CA LYS A 91 -16.74 -6.27 20.29
C LYS A 91 -16.69 -6.59 18.81
N ASP A 92 -15.75 -5.93 18.13
CA ASP A 92 -15.35 -6.16 16.74
C ASP A 92 -16.54 -6.31 15.77
N LYS A 93 -17.54 -5.44 15.91
CA LYS A 93 -18.71 -5.46 15.05
C LYS A 93 -18.44 -4.67 13.77
N GLN A 94 -18.50 -5.35 12.63
CA GLN A 94 -18.44 -4.69 11.33
C GLN A 94 -19.74 -3.94 11.06
N LEU A 95 -19.65 -2.65 10.72
CA LEU A 95 -20.80 -1.77 10.46
C LEU A 95 -20.68 -1.20 9.04
N LYS A 96 -21.69 -1.44 8.21
CA LYS A 96 -21.76 -1.03 6.78
C LYS A 96 -23.00 -0.17 6.48
N SER A 97 -24.04 -0.31 7.29
CA SER A 97 -25.37 0.24 7.08
C SER A 97 -26.03 0.59 8.41
N ASN A 98 -27.18 1.25 8.32
CA ASN A 98 -28.01 1.62 9.46
C ASN A 98 -28.72 0.43 10.15
N GLU A 99 -28.70 -0.76 9.56
CA GLU A 99 -29.35 -1.95 10.13
C GLU A 99 -28.37 -2.85 10.89
N ASP A 100 -27.06 -2.58 10.84
CA ASP A 100 -26.06 -3.47 11.45
C ASP A 100 -26.03 -3.36 12.98
N PHE A 101 -26.31 -2.18 13.55
CA PHE A 101 -26.49 -2.02 14.99
C PHE A 101 -27.81 -1.32 15.31
N VAL A 102 -28.71 -2.07 15.96
CA VAL A 102 -30.02 -1.63 16.40
C VAL A 102 -30.24 -2.12 17.82
N TRP A 103 -30.46 -1.20 18.75
CA TRP A 103 -30.69 -1.50 20.16
C TRP A 103 -32.12 -1.11 20.59
N PRO A 104 -33.00 -2.09 20.88
CA PRO A 104 -34.31 -1.80 21.46
C PRO A 104 -34.19 -1.39 22.93
N ILE A 105 -34.79 -0.26 23.28
CA ILE A 105 -34.98 0.20 24.66
C ILE A 105 -36.35 -0.27 25.12
N GLU A 106 -36.37 -1.29 25.97
CA GLU A 106 -37.58 -1.93 26.48
C GLU A 106 -38.33 -1.06 27.51
N VAL A 107 -37.65 -0.06 28.08
CA VAL A 107 -38.23 0.85 29.09
C VAL A 107 -38.72 2.13 28.42
N PRO A 108 -39.97 2.58 28.70
CA PRO A 108 -40.46 3.85 28.21
C PRO A 108 -39.59 5.03 28.67
N LEU A 109 -38.93 5.69 27.73
CA LEU A 109 -38.19 6.92 28.01
C LEU A 109 -39.15 8.12 27.96
N THR A 110 -39.16 8.93 29.01
CA THR A 110 -39.95 10.17 29.07
C THR A 110 -39.03 11.34 29.43
N GLY A 111 -39.29 12.50 28.83
CA GLY A 111 -38.50 13.71 29.06
C GLY A 111 -37.11 13.69 28.39
N LYS A 112 -36.14 14.32 29.05
CA LYS A 112 -34.77 14.48 28.53
C LYS A 112 -33.91 13.26 28.82
N PHE A 113 -33.11 12.86 27.85
CA PHE A 113 -32.13 11.79 28.02
C PHE A 113 -30.91 12.02 27.12
N ILE A 114 -29.85 11.28 27.39
CA ILE A 114 -28.57 11.35 26.70
C ILE A 114 -28.23 9.97 26.16
N ILE A 115 -27.75 9.90 24.93
CA ILE A 115 -27.15 8.71 24.35
C ILE A 115 -25.63 8.91 24.36
N ASP A 116 -24.91 8.07 25.08
CA ASP A 116 -23.46 8.07 25.13
C ASP A 116 -22.93 6.84 24.41
N VAL A 117 -22.01 7.04 23.47
CA VAL A 117 -21.27 5.99 22.78
C VAL A 117 -19.79 6.15 23.08
N GLU A 118 -19.22 5.21 23.82
CA GLU A 118 -17.79 5.13 24.10
C GLU A 118 -17.17 4.06 23.20
N PHE A 119 -16.36 4.50 22.23
CA PHE A 119 -15.66 3.61 21.33
C PHE A 119 -14.38 3.11 22.01
N LEU A 120 -14.30 1.80 22.21
CA LEU A 120 -13.19 1.12 22.84
C LEU A 120 -12.07 0.83 21.84
N ASP A 121 -12.47 0.39 20.63
CA ASP A 121 -11.56 0.18 19.51
C ASP A 121 -12.23 0.43 18.16
N LEU A 122 -11.42 0.82 17.18
CA LEU A 122 -11.82 0.97 15.78
C LEU A 122 -10.76 0.33 14.88
N LYS A 123 -11.18 -0.59 14.02
CA LYS A 123 -10.29 -1.34 13.14
C LYS A 123 -10.72 -1.19 11.68
N THR A 124 -9.74 -1.28 10.78
CA THR A 124 -9.98 -1.45 9.33
C THR A 124 -9.76 -2.91 8.96
N ALA A 125 -10.54 -3.42 8.01
CA ALA A 125 -10.24 -4.72 7.39
C ALA A 125 -8.84 -4.66 6.74
N SER A 126 -8.06 -5.73 6.88
CA SER A 126 -6.76 -5.82 6.23
C SER A 126 -6.95 -6.08 4.73
N PRO A 127 -6.24 -5.39 3.84
CA PRO A 127 -6.31 -5.65 2.40
C PRO A 127 -5.73 -7.02 2.00
N ASN A 128 -4.96 -7.68 2.88
CA ASN A 128 -4.24 -8.92 2.58
C ASN A 128 -4.73 -10.11 3.42
N ASP A 129 -6.02 -10.19 3.77
CA ASP A 129 -6.62 -11.28 4.56
C ASP A 129 -6.02 -11.46 5.98
N GLY A 130 -5.31 -10.45 6.48
CA GLY A 130 -4.76 -10.41 7.85
C GLY A 130 -5.79 -9.99 8.91
N GLU A 131 -5.42 -10.12 10.20
CA GLU A 131 -6.27 -9.66 11.29
C GLU A 131 -6.57 -8.14 11.18
N PRO A 132 -7.80 -7.68 11.52
CA PRO A 132 -8.14 -6.27 11.50
C PRO A 132 -7.23 -5.45 12.43
N CYS A 133 -6.62 -4.39 11.91
CA CYS A 133 -5.68 -3.55 12.68
C CYS A 133 -6.40 -2.38 13.34
N SER A 134 -6.13 -2.14 14.62
CA SER A 134 -6.63 -0.96 15.35
C SER A 134 -6.00 0.31 14.80
N ILE A 135 -6.84 1.31 14.50
CA ILE A 135 -6.38 2.64 14.10
C ILE A 135 -5.82 3.45 15.29
N TRP A 136 -6.08 3.00 16.52
CA TRP A 136 -5.63 3.65 17.74
C TRP A 136 -4.43 2.99 18.38
N ALA A 137 -4.20 1.70 18.12
CA ALA A 137 -3.10 0.99 18.76
C ALA A 137 -1.74 1.25 18.10
N GLU A 138 -1.59 1.39 16.77
CA GLU A 138 -0.23 1.13 16.22
C GLU A 138 0.19 1.76 14.87
N GLY A 139 -0.57 2.67 14.26
CA GLY A 139 -0.26 3.09 12.88
C GLY A 139 0.53 4.40 12.68
N LEU A 140 0.16 5.46 13.41
CA LEU A 140 0.52 6.83 13.02
C LEU A 140 1.97 7.20 13.37
N THR A 141 2.42 6.85 14.57
CA THR A 141 3.79 7.13 15.04
C THR A 141 4.81 6.35 14.24
N GLN A 142 4.56 5.06 13.97
CA GLN A 142 5.44 4.22 13.15
C GLN A 142 5.50 4.70 11.69
N LYS A 143 4.35 5.02 11.08
CA LYS A 143 4.31 5.54 9.70
C LYS A 143 5.08 6.86 9.56
N GLN A 144 4.89 7.79 10.49
CA GLN A 144 5.59 9.07 10.50
C GLN A 144 7.10 8.89 10.73
N SER A 145 7.47 8.00 11.66
CA SER A 145 8.87 7.65 11.93
C SER A 145 9.54 7.05 10.70
N ASN A 146 8.91 6.07 10.04
CA ASN A 146 9.43 5.46 8.81
C ASN A 146 9.60 6.51 7.68
N ALA A 147 8.59 7.35 7.45
CA ALA A 147 8.66 8.39 6.43
C ALA A 147 9.80 9.39 6.70
N THR A 148 9.99 9.77 7.97
CA THR A 148 11.05 10.69 8.38
C THR A 148 12.44 10.05 8.25
N ALA A 149 12.58 8.78 8.63
CA ALA A 149 13.82 8.02 8.47
C ALA A 149 14.23 7.88 7.00
N LEU A 150 13.29 7.54 6.10
CA LEU A 150 13.55 7.47 4.66
C LEU A 150 13.94 8.83 4.07
N ALA A 151 13.25 9.91 4.49
CA ALA A 151 13.63 11.26 4.08
C ALA A 151 15.05 11.63 4.54
N CYS A 152 15.45 11.23 5.75
CA CYS A 152 16.81 11.42 6.25
C CYS A 152 17.85 10.65 5.42
N LEU A 153 17.58 9.39 5.07
CA LEU A 153 18.48 8.60 4.21
C LEU A 153 18.62 9.24 2.82
N GLY A 154 17.52 9.62 2.19
CA GLY A 154 17.56 10.32 0.90
C GLY A 154 18.34 11.65 0.95
N ARG A 155 18.26 12.37 2.08
CA ARG A 155 19.08 13.57 2.32
C ARG A 155 20.57 13.24 2.45
N MET A 156 20.95 12.13 3.08
CA MET A 156 22.36 11.74 3.18
C MET A 156 22.98 11.58 1.78
N LEU A 157 22.27 10.95 0.85
CA LEU A 157 22.70 10.81 -0.54
C LEU A 157 22.73 12.16 -1.28
N THR A 158 21.59 12.86 -1.32
CA THR A 158 21.44 14.08 -2.15
C THR A 158 22.31 15.25 -1.68
N GLN A 159 22.57 15.37 -0.38
CA GLN A 159 23.41 16.41 0.20
C GLN A 159 24.85 15.92 0.47
N SER A 160 25.18 14.67 0.12
CA SER A 160 26.49 14.06 0.37
C SER A 160 26.96 14.20 1.82
N ILE A 161 26.05 14.01 2.78
CA ILE A 161 26.35 14.18 4.21
C ILE A 161 27.20 12.99 4.69
N HIS A 162 28.48 13.22 4.98
CA HIS A 162 29.41 12.20 5.52
C HIS A 162 29.59 10.95 4.65
N THR A 163 29.58 11.11 3.32
CA THR A 163 29.88 10.01 2.40
C THR A 163 31.31 9.51 2.61
N ASP A 164 31.50 8.19 2.64
CA ASP A 164 32.77 7.51 2.92
C ASP A 164 33.28 6.67 1.73
N ILE A 165 32.58 6.73 0.60
CA ILE A 165 32.96 6.07 -0.64
C ILE A 165 32.49 6.87 -1.86
N ILE A 166 33.27 6.83 -2.94
CA ILE A 166 32.94 7.43 -4.24
C ILE A 166 32.57 6.32 -5.22
N ILE A 167 31.48 6.50 -5.95
CA ILE A 167 31.04 5.59 -7.01
C ILE A 167 31.28 6.28 -8.35
N ASN A 168 32.18 5.74 -9.16
CA ASN A 168 32.47 6.24 -10.49
C ASN A 168 31.56 5.54 -11.51
N ALA A 169 30.64 6.30 -12.11
CA ALA A 169 29.89 5.88 -13.28
C ALA A 169 30.68 6.15 -14.56
N SER A 170 30.16 5.74 -15.72
CA SER A 170 30.81 5.95 -17.03
C SER A 170 31.12 7.42 -17.36
N ASN A 171 30.31 8.36 -16.87
CA ASN A 171 30.39 9.78 -17.21
C ASN A 171 30.30 10.71 -15.98
N GLY A 172 30.57 10.21 -14.78
CA GLY A 172 30.51 11.02 -13.56
C GLY A 172 30.82 10.23 -12.28
N SER A 173 30.71 10.88 -11.12
CA SER A 173 30.88 10.21 -9.83
C SER A 173 29.86 10.69 -8.79
N ILE A 174 29.52 9.82 -7.83
CA ILE A 174 28.55 10.08 -6.76
C ILE A 174 29.15 9.63 -5.41
N GLY A 175 29.06 10.47 -4.39
CA GLY A 175 29.39 10.07 -3.01
C GLY A 175 28.29 9.20 -2.40
N ALA A 176 28.67 8.15 -1.69
CA ALA A 176 27.75 7.22 -1.03
C ALA A 176 28.29 6.75 0.34
N HIS A 177 27.60 5.78 0.95
CA HIS A 177 27.90 5.24 2.27
C HIS A 177 28.07 3.72 2.19
N ARG A 178 29.24 3.22 2.58
CA ARG A 178 29.55 1.78 2.62
C ARG A 178 28.54 1.00 3.45
N ALA A 179 28.14 1.57 4.60
CA ALA A 179 27.20 0.94 5.51
C ALA A 179 25.82 0.70 4.86
N VAL A 180 25.30 1.71 4.15
CA VAL A 180 23.99 1.61 3.47
C VAL A 180 24.06 0.63 2.31
N LEU A 181 25.10 0.73 1.47
CA LEU A 181 25.32 -0.19 0.36
C LEU A 181 25.46 -1.65 0.84
N SER A 182 26.23 -1.88 1.90
CA SER A 182 26.40 -3.22 2.51
C SER A 182 25.10 -3.79 3.06
N ALA A 183 24.29 -2.96 3.71
CA ALA A 183 23.01 -3.40 4.27
C ALA A 183 22.00 -3.80 3.19
N ARG A 184 22.15 -3.29 1.97
CA ARG A 184 21.23 -3.51 0.85
C ARG A 184 21.71 -4.53 -0.18
N SER A 185 22.99 -4.89 -0.15
CA SER A 185 23.61 -5.78 -1.13
C SER A 185 24.69 -6.66 -0.47
N PRO A 186 24.52 -7.98 -0.48
CA PRO A 186 25.55 -8.92 -0.05
C PRO A 186 26.87 -8.77 -0.83
N VAL A 187 26.79 -8.38 -2.10
CA VAL A 187 27.96 -8.14 -2.95
C VAL A 187 28.73 -6.91 -2.46
N PHE A 188 28.07 -5.79 -2.20
CA PHE A 188 28.73 -4.61 -1.61
C PHE A 188 29.28 -4.91 -0.21
N HIS A 189 28.53 -5.65 0.61
CA HIS A 189 29.00 -6.07 1.94
C HIS A 189 30.31 -6.85 1.86
N SER A 190 30.37 -7.85 0.96
CA SER A 190 31.57 -8.66 0.74
C SER A 190 32.72 -7.82 0.18
N MET A 191 32.43 -6.93 -0.78
CA MET A 191 33.39 -6.01 -1.39
C MET A 191 34.10 -5.12 -0.35
N PHE A 192 33.38 -4.66 0.68
CA PHE A 192 33.96 -3.77 1.70
C PHE A 192 34.52 -4.50 2.92
N SER A 193 34.09 -5.74 3.16
CA SER A 193 34.56 -6.53 4.31
C SER A 193 35.94 -7.15 4.06
N HIS A 194 36.21 -7.57 2.83
CA HIS A 194 37.51 -8.14 2.45
C HIS A 194 38.56 -7.04 2.20
N ASN A 195 39.85 -7.37 2.37
CA ASN A 195 40.97 -6.48 2.04
C ASN A 195 41.16 -6.41 0.52
N LEU A 196 40.14 -5.90 -0.17
CA LEU A 196 40.15 -5.63 -1.59
C LEU A 196 40.53 -4.17 -1.84
N GLN A 197 40.98 -3.87 -3.05
CA GLN A 197 41.50 -2.57 -3.45
C GLN A 197 40.49 -1.44 -3.18
N GLU A 198 39.19 -1.74 -3.27
CA GLU A 198 38.05 -0.84 -3.03
C GLU A 198 37.93 -0.43 -1.55
N LYS A 199 38.41 -1.27 -0.62
CA LYS A 199 38.49 -0.91 0.81
C LYS A 199 39.56 0.16 1.05
N GLU A 200 40.68 0.09 0.34
CA GLU A 200 41.81 1.03 0.48
C GLU A 200 41.62 2.32 -0.32
N LEU A 201 41.04 2.23 -1.53
CA LEU A 201 40.90 3.35 -2.46
C LEU A 201 39.66 4.24 -2.20
N SER A 202 38.76 3.83 -1.30
CA SER A 202 37.49 4.52 -1.04
C SER A 202 36.69 4.89 -2.29
N THR A 203 36.79 4.04 -3.30
CA THR A 203 36.20 4.24 -4.61
C THR A 203 35.78 2.91 -5.22
N ILE A 204 34.62 2.87 -5.89
CA ILE A 204 34.17 1.74 -6.71
C ILE A 204 33.85 2.22 -8.12
N ASN A 205 34.11 1.37 -9.12
CA ASN A 205 33.84 1.67 -10.52
C ASN A 205 32.63 0.88 -11.03
N ILE A 206 31.58 1.59 -11.45
CA ILE A 206 30.37 1.06 -12.08
C ILE A 206 30.29 1.65 -13.50
N SER A 207 31.28 1.30 -14.33
CA SER A 207 31.44 1.86 -15.67
C SER A 207 30.39 1.38 -16.68
N ASP A 208 29.58 0.38 -16.32
CA ASP A 208 28.48 -0.17 -17.12
C ASP A 208 27.16 0.59 -16.98
N MET A 209 27.17 1.71 -16.23
CA MET A 209 26.01 2.59 -16.05
C MET A 209 26.36 4.05 -16.35
N SER A 210 25.38 4.81 -16.87
CA SER A 210 25.44 6.27 -16.87
C SER A 210 25.28 6.81 -15.45
N ILE A 211 25.68 8.05 -15.23
CA ILE A 211 25.53 8.72 -13.94
C ILE A 211 24.06 8.78 -13.51
N GLU A 212 23.13 8.98 -14.45
CA GLU A 212 21.69 9.04 -14.18
C GLU A 212 21.14 7.68 -13.75
N ALA A 213 21.52 6.59 -14.44
CA ALA A 213 21.11 5.25 -14.06
C ALA A 213 21.73 4.83 -12.71
N CYS A 214 22.98 5.22 -12.45
CA CYS A 214 23.66 4.99 -11.18
C CYS A 214 22.98 5.77 -10.04
N GLN A 215 22.60 7.04 -10.29
CA GLN A 215 21.82 7.85 -9.37
C GLN A 215 20.48 7.18 -9.06
N ALA A 216 19.76 6.65 -10.05
CA ALA A 216 18.52 5.93 -9.84
C ALA A 216 18.71 4.68 -8.97
N LEU A 217 19.79 3.90 -9.19
CA LEU A 217 20.13 2.74 -8.36
C LEU A 217 20.34 3.16 -6.90
N LEU A 218 21.12 4.21 -6.67
CA LEU A 218 21.35 4.72 -5.31
C LEU A 218 20.04 5.27 -4.73
N CYS A 219 19.24 6.00 -5.49
CA CYS A 219 17.96 6.48 -5.01
C CYS A 219 17.04 5.32 -4.57
N TYR A 220 17.09 4.18 -5.26
CA TYR A 220 16.35 2.99 -4.85
C TYR A 220 16.89 2.44 -3.52
N ILE A 221 18.21 2.29 -3.40
CA ILE A 221 18.90 1.79 -2.20
C ILE A 221 18.60 2.66 -0.97
N TYR A 222 18.53 3.98 -1.13
CA TYR A 222 18.26 4.94 -0.05
C TYR A 222 16.75 5.21 0.17
N GLY A 223 15.88 4.62 -0.65
CA GLY A 223 14.42 4.72 -0.53
C GLY A 223 13.84 6.07 -0.97
N ASN A 224 14.51 6.78 -1.89
CA ASN A 224 14.07 8.08 -2.41
C ASN A 224 13.90 8.09 -3.95
N ILE A 225 13.84 6.93 -4.60
CA ILE A 225 13.59 6.83 -6.04
C ILE A 225 12.19 7.32 -6.41
N LYS A 226 12.11 8.11 -7.48
CA LYS A 226 10.84 8.51 -8.07
C LYS A 226 10.40 7.51 -9.12
N HIS A 227 9.10 7.41 -9.33
CA HIS A 227 8.53 6.47 -10.30
C HIS A 227 9.03 6.74 -11.72
N GLU A 228 9.11 8.02 -12.15
CA GLU A 228 9.63 8.33 -13.49
C GLU A 228 11.11 7.93 -13.68
N GLU A 229 11.94 8.13 -12.66
CA GLU A 229 13.37 7.78 -12.68
C GLU A 229 13.55 6.26 -12.74
N PHE A 230 12.73 5.52 -11.99
CA PHE A 230 12.69 4.06 -12.05
C PHE A 230 12.33 3.58 -13.46
N LEU A 231 11.23 4.07 -14.04
CA LEU A 231 10.77 3.64 -15.36
C LEU A 231 11.81 3.95 -16.46
N ALA A 232 12.45 5.12 -16.40
CA ALA A 232 13.47 5.54 -17.36
C ALA A 232 14.71 4.64 -17.34
N HIS A 233 15.05 4.06 -16.19
CA HIS A 233 16.30 3.31 -16.00
C HIS A 233 16.10 1.82 -15.66
N ARG A 234 14.86 1.30 -15.62
CA ARG A 234 14.52 -0.05 -15.14
C ARG A 234 15.33 -1.20 -15.75
N LEU A 235 15.76 -1.10 -17.01
CA LEU A 235 16.63 -2.12 -17.62
C LEU A 235 18.05 -2.06 -17.03
N ALA A 236 18.63 -0.87 -16.91
CA ALA A 236 19.94 -0.71 -16.27
C ALA A 236 19.89 -1.10 -14.78
N LEU A 237 18.79 -0.77 -14.10
CA LEU A 237 18.51 -1.19 -12.72
C LEU A 237 18.39 -2.71 -12.61
N LEU A 238 17.73 -3.40 -13.53
CA LEU A 238 17.65 -4.86 -13.56
C LEU A 238 19.04 -5.49 -13.63
N ARG A 239 19.91 -4.99 -14.51
CA ARG A 239 21.29 -5.49 -14.63
C ARG A 239 22.07 -5.27 -13.34
N ALA A 240 21.95 -4.08 -12.75
CA ALA A 240 22.63 -3.75 -11.51
C ALA A 240 22.09 -4.59 -10.33
N ALA A 241 20.79 -4.83 -10.27
CA ALA A 241 20.15 -5.65 -9.26
C ALA A 241 20.66 -7.09 -9.29
N ASP A 242 20.82 -7.66 -10.49
CA ASP A 242 21.41 -8.99 -10.65
C ASP A 242 22.90 -8.99 -10.26
N LYS A 243 23.68 -8.03 -10.77
CA LYS A 243 25.13 -7.90 -10.50
C LYS A 243 25.47 -7.71 -9.02
N TYR A 244 24.67 -6.94 -8.31
CA TYR A 244 24.88 -6.60 -6.89
C TYR A 244 23.97 -7.39 -5.95
N ASP A 245 23.24 -8.39 -6.44
CA ASP A 245 22.34 -9.23 -5.65
C ASP A 245 21.34 -8.43 -4.78
N ILE A 246 20.57 -7.54 -5.44
CA ILE A 246 19.51 -6.73 -4.82
C ILE A 246 18.17 -7.31 -5.28
N SER A 247 17.73 -8.37 -4.61
CA SER A 247 16.62 -9.22 -5.09
C SER A 247 15.28 -8.47 -5.22
N ASP A 248 14.98 -7.55 -4.30
CA ASP A 248 13.74 -6.77 -4.31
C ASP A 248 13.70 -5.75 -5.48
N LEU A 249 14.85 -5.17 -5.85
CA LEU A 249 14.97 -4.36 -7.05
C LEU A 249 14.78 -5.20 -8.32
N LYS A 250 15.37 -6.41 -8.35
CA LYS A 250 15.24 -7.33 -9.48
C LYS A 250 13.77 -7.70 -9.72
N GLU A 251 13.03 -8.01 -8.64
CA GLU A 251 11.60 -8.31 -8.70
C GLU A 251 10.76 -7.09 -9.13
N ALA A 252 11.06 -5.90 -8.60
CA ALA A 252 10.37 -4.67 -9.01
C ALA A 252 10.57 -4.38 -10.51
N CYS A 253 11.79 -4.55 -11.03
CA CYS A 253 12.07 -4.41 -12.46
C CYS A 253 11.35 -5.48 -13.28
N HIS A 254 11.29 -6.72 -12.78
CA HIS A 254 10.57 -7.82 -13.44
C HIS A 254 9.09 -7.49 -13.58
N GLU A 255 8.39 -7.14 -12.50
CA GLU A 255 6.95 -6.83 -12.54
C GLU A 255 6.69 -5.59 -13.43
N SER A 256 7.51 -4.54 -13.34
CA SER A 256 7.35 -3.36 -14.22
C SER A 256 7.54 -3.69 -15.71
N LEU A 257 8.50 -4.54 -16.06
CA LEU A 257 8.70 -5.01 -17.43
C LEU A 257 7.63 -6.01 -17.89
N LEU A 258 6.80 -6.53 -17.00
CA LEU A 258 5.66 -7.37 -17.36
C LEU A 258 4.47 -6.52 -17.82
N GLU A 259 4.26 -5.36 -17.21
CA GLU A 259 3.05 -4.54 -17.35
C GLU A 259 2.87 -3.89 -18.73
N ASP A 260 3.96 -3.48 -19.38
CA ASP A 260 3.94 -2.68 -20.60
C ASP A 260 4.63 -3.36 -21.82
N ILE A 261 4.43 -4.68 -21.98
CA ILE A 261 4.94 -5.43 -23.13
C ILE A 261 4.24 -4.99 -24.43
N ASP A 262 5.03 -4.66 -25.45
CA ASP A 262 4.54 -4.29 -26.78
C ASP A 262 5.46 -4.77 -27.92
N THR A 263 5.07 -4.54 -29.17
CA THR A 263 5.86 -4.93 -30.35
C THR A 263 7.22 -4.26 -30.46
N LYS A 264 7.42 -3.09 -29.84
CA LYS A 264 8.69 -2.34 -29.90
C LYS A 264 9.71 -2.88 -28.89
N ASN A 265 9.25 -3.45 -27.79
CA ASN A 265 10.11 -3.82 -26.66
C ASN A 265 10.17 -5.34 -26.39
N VAL A 266 9.26 -6.14 -26.93
CA VAL A 266 9.11 -7.56 -26.56
C VAL A 266 10.35 -8.41 -26.81
N LEU A 267 11.13 -8.14 -27.88
CA LEU A 267 12.35 -8.90 -28.19
C LEU A 267 13.47 -8.62 -27.20
N GLU A 268 13.69 -7.34 -26.86
CA GLU A 268 14.65 -6.93 -25.83
C GLU A 268 14.25 -7.52 -24.48
N ARG A 269 12.96 -7.47 -24.12
CA ARG A 269 12.47 -8.05 -22.87
C ARG A 269 12.64 -9.56 -22.83
N LEU A 270 12.39 -10.26 -23.93
CA LEU A 270 12.57 -11.71 -24.01
C LEU A 270 14.05 -12.08 -23.78
N GLN A 271 14.98 -11.34 -24.39
CA GLN A 271 16.43 -11.53 -24.18
C GLN A 271 16.81 -11.32 -22.71
N ASN A 272 16.39 -10.19 -22.13
CA ASN A 272 16.69 -9.87 -20.73
C ASN A 272 16.02 -10.87 -19.78
N ALA A 273 14.82 -11.34 -20.08
CA ALA A 273 14.13 -12.34 -19.27
C ALA A 273 14.84 -13.70 -19.27
N ALA A 274 15.45 -14.09 -20.39
CA ALA A 274 16.29 -15.27 -20.45
C ALA A 274 17.58 -15.05 -19.65
N LEU A 275 18.30 -13.95 -19.93
CA LEU A 275 19.58 -13.63 -19.31
C LEU A 275 19.52 -13.55 -17.78
N TYR A 276 18.52 -12.83 -17.25
CA TYR A 276 18.34 -12.61 -15.81
C TYR A 276 17.42 -13.63 -15.15
N GLN A 277 17.00 -14.68 -15.87
CA GLN A 277 16.15 -15.76 -15.38
C GLN A 277 14.82 -15.25 -14.77
N LEU A 278 14.05 -14.50 -15.57
CA LEU A 278 12.75 -13.93 -15.20
C LEU A 278 11.60 -14.73 -15.84
N PRO A 279 11.15 -15.85 -15.24
CA PRO A 279 10.30 -16.83 -15.92
C PRO A 279 8.92 -16.28 -16.33
N LYS A 280 8.27 -15.47 -15.47
CA LYS A 280 6.96 -14.88 -15.81
C LYS A 280 7.08 -13.91 -16.99
N LEU A 281 8.15 -13.13 -17.05
CA LEU A 281 8.38 -12.18 -18.15
C LEU A 281 8.65 -12.93 -19.44
N LYS A 282 9.55 -13.93 -19.40
CA LYS A 282 9.84 -14.82 -20.54
C LYS A 282 8.56 -15.46 -21.08
N SER A 283 7.74 -16.05 -20.21
CA SER A 283 6.47 -16.69 -20.60
C SER A 283 5.48 -15.69 -21.20
N SER A 284 5.36 -14.49 -20.64
CA SER A 284 4.48 -13.45 -21.19
C SER A 284 4.96 -12.92 -22.54
N CYS A 285 6.26 -12.70 -22.73
CA CYS A 285 6.85 -12.34 -24.03
C CYS A 285 6.59 -13.44 -25.08
N MET A 286 6.81 -14.71 -24.73
CA MET A 286 6.53 -15.85 -25.61
C MET A 286 5.05 -15.93 -25.99
N ARG A 287 4.15 -15.80 -25.03
CA ARG A 287 2.70 -15.76 -25.26
C ARG A 287 2.30 -14.60 -26.18
N TYR A 288 2.87 -13.42 -25.96
CA TYR A 288 2.61 -12.24 -26.80
C TYR A 288 3.08 -12.47 -28.25
N LEU A 289 4.30 -12.96 -28.45
CA LEU A 289 4.87 -13.20 -29.77
C LEU A 289 4.17 -14.35 -30.50
N VAL A 290 4.08 -15.51 -29.87
CA VAL A 290 3.68 -16.77 -30.50
C VAL A 290 2.17 -16.95 -30.45
N ARG A 291 1.58 -16.99 -29.24
CA ARG A 291 0.16 -17.33 -29.07
C ARG A 291 -0.77 -16.24 -29.56
N PHE A 292 -0.41 -14.97 -29.36
CA PHE A 292 -1.17 -13.84 -29.91
C PHE A 292 -0.74 -13.45 -31.33
N GLY A 293 0.21 -14.18 -31.93
CA GLY A 293 0.61 -14.02 -33.32
C GLY A 293 1.36 -12.72 -33.63
N LYS A 294 1.82 -11.97 -32.63
CA LYS A 294 2.54 -10.69 -32.83
C LYS A 294 3.90 -10.86 -33.52
N ILE A 295 4.44 -12.07 -33.55
CA ILE A 295 5.59 -12.43 -34.37
C ILE A 295 5.43 -12.06 -35.86
N TYR A 296 4.20 -12.07 -36.39
CA TYR A 296 3.94 -11.69 -37.79
C TYR A 296 4.01 -10.17 -38.03
N ASP A 297 3.74 -9.37 -37.00
CA ASP A 297 3.76 -7.91 -37.06
C ASP A 297 5.21 -7.36 -37.08
N ILE A 298 6.18 -8.12 -36.59
CA ILE A 298 7.60 -7.73 -36.43
C ILE A 298 8.57 -8.76 -37.03
N ARG A 299 8.21 -9.32 -38.19
CA ARG A 299 8.93 -10.46 -38.80
C ARG A 299 10.42 -10.18 -39.05
N ASP A 300 10.76 -9.01 -39.58
CA ASP A 300 12.14 -8.67 -39.93
C ASP A 300 13.00 -8.50 -38.67
N ASP A 301 12.48 -7.79 -37.67
CA ASP A 301 13.13 -7.61 -36.36
C ASP A 301 13.30 -8.96 -35.64
N PHE A 302 12.28 -9.82 -35.71
CA PHE A 302 12.34 -11.16 -35.12
C PHE A 302 13.37 -12.06 -35.82
N ASN A 303 13.46 -12.00 -37.16
CA ASN A 303 14.50 -12.72 -37.90
C ASN A 303 15.90 -12.23 -37.52
N ALA A 304 16.09 -10.93 -37.40
CA ALA A 304 17.36 -10.36 -36.93
C ALA A 304 17.69 -10.80 -35.49
N PHE A 305 16.68 -10.83 -34.62
CA PHE A 305 16.81 -11.31 -33.24
C PHE A 305 17.29 -12.77 -33.17
N LEU A 306 16.73 -13.67 -33.99
CA LEU A 306 17.14 -15.07 -34.02
C LEU A 306 18.61 -15.29 -34.44
N LEU A 307 19.23 -14.34 -35.15
CA LEU A 307 20.64 -14.42 -35.53
C LEU A 307 21.59 -14.09 -34.37
N CYS A 308 21.11 -13.33 -33.38
CA CYS A 308 21.92 -12.83 -32.27
C CYS A 308 21.56 -13.47 -30.92
N ALA A 309 20.37 -14.07 -30.80
CA ALA A 309 19.89 -14.68 -29.56
C ALA A 309 20.70 -15.95 -29.19
N GLU A 310 20.73 -16.26 -27.89
CA GLU A 310 21.37 -17.47 -27.40
C GLU A 310 20.65 -18.72 -27.88
N ARG A 311 21.41 -19.80 -28.13
CA ARG A 311 20.87 -21.05 -28.70
C ARG A 311 19.74 -21.64 -27.87
N GLU A 312 19.85 -21.63 -26.54
CA GLU A 312 18.82 -22.14 -25.65
C GLU A 312 17.51 -21.35 -25.78
N LEU A 313 17.60 -20.02 -25.85
CA LEU A 313 16.44 -19.16 -26.04
C LEU A 313 15.77 -19.43 -27.40
N ILE A 314 16.55 -19.61 -28.45
CA ILE A 314 16.03 -19.97 -29.79
C ILE A 314 15.29 -21.30 -29.73
N THR A 315 15.88 -22.32 -29.10
CA THR A 315 15.25 -23.64 -28.90
C THR A 315 13.93 -23.52 -28.17
N ASP A 316 13.86 -22.73 -27.10
CA ASP A 316 12.62 -22.48 -26.37
C ASP A 316 11.54 -21.83 -27.24
N ILE A 317 11.92 -20.86 -28.08
CA ILE A 317 10.99 -20.19 -29.00
C ILE A 317 10.42 -21.20 -30.00
N PHE A 318 11.28 -22.03 -30.62
CA PHE A 318 10.84 -23.06 -31.55
C PHE A 318 9.89 -24.07 -30.90
N HIS A 319 10.18 -24.49 -29.66
CA HIS A 319 9.28 -25.37 -28.92
C HIS A 319 7.91 -24.73 -28.66
N GLU A 320 7.85 -23.45 -28.27
CA GLU A 320 6.56 -22.77 -28.05
C GLU A 320 5.76 -22.62 -29.35
N VAL A 321 6.43 -22.32 -30.47
CA VAL A 321 5.78 -22.24 -31.80
C VAL A 321 5.20 -23.60 -32.20
N LEU A 322 5.98 -24.68 -32.08
CA LEU A 322 5.53 -26.03 -32.40
C LEU A 322 4.36 -26.47 -31.50
N ASN A 323 4.40 -26.14 -30.21
CA ASN A 323 3.33 -26.46 -29.27
C ASN A 323 2.04 -25.71 -29.59
N THR A 324 2.15 -24.45 -30.01
CA THR A 324 0.98 -23.65 -30.43
C THR A 324 0.35 -24.20 -31.71
N TRP A 325 1.16 -24.68 -32.66
CA TRP A 325 0.68 -25.28 -33.90
C TRP A 325 0.01 -26.64 -33.71
N LYS A 326 0.44 -27.44 -32.74
CA LYS A 326 -0.23 -28.73 -32.40
C LYS A 326 -1.65 -28.56 -31.83
N GLY A 327 -2.03 -27.34 -31.43
CA GLY A 327 -3.34 -27.04 -30.87
C GLY A 327 -4.41 -26.64 -31.89
N PHE A 328 -4.07 -26.60 -33.19
CA PHE A 328 -4.99 -26.37 -34.31
C PHE A 328 -5.19 -27.65 -35.13
#